data_AF-A0A9X0TFJ3-F1
#
_entry.id   AF-A0A9X0TFJ3-F1
#
_cell.length_a   1.000
_cell.length_b   1.000
_cell.length_c   1.000
_cell.angle_alpha   90.00
_cell.angle_beta   90.00
_cell.angle_gamma   90.00
#
_symmetry.space_group_name_H-M   'P 1'
#
loop_
_entity.id
_entity.type
_entity.pdbx_description
1 polymer ?
#
loop_
_entity_poly.entity_id
_entity_poly.type
_entity_poly.pdbx_seq_one_letter_code
_entity_poly.pdbx_strand_id
1 'polypeptide(L)'
;MPAFIPVPRAKERSNGWKPQVQRAFIEALADTGSVASACRQVGRAEVGAYLLRRHPKASSFRAAWQAALDLGMQRIEDVAMDRALNGVEVPVYSYGKLVGSRRVHNDRLLMFMLRNRAPERFAGGRPKALNAIGRMEKKRLKAKWRRQWEKEQRRTSPAEVRASIARKVAVFRQQMEAQLSPRTLAAYAEFERLRDADIARGYKASDDPEHPLYLERGEEVKEEPMQLPSPEAADREVEASEPKAEGKPRWRSIRDMGWD
;
A
#
# COMPACT_ATOMS: atom_id res chain seq x y z
N MET A 1 30.83 15.54 29.33
CA MET A 1 29.53 14.87 29.50
C MET A 1 28.72 15.58 30.59
N PRO A 2 27.39 15.73 30.45
CA PRO A 2 26.57 16.42 31.44
C PRO A 2 26.62 15.69 32.79
N ALA A 3 26.99 16.43 33.83
CA ALA A 3 26.96 15.91 35.19
C ALA A 3 25.51 15.64 35.60
N PHE A 4 25.26 14.48 36.21
CA PHE A 4 23.93 14.11 36.71
C PHE A 4 24.03 13.40 38.05
N ILE A 5 22.93 13.45 38.79
CA ILE A 5 22.79 12.74 40.07
C ILE A 5 22.37 11.29 39.77
N PRO A 6 23.21 10.29 40.09
CA PRO A 6 22.88 8.89 39.83
C PRO A 6 21.63 8.45 40.61
N VAL A 7 20.83 7.61 39.97
CA VAL A 7 19.60 7.08 40.56
C VAL A 7 19.98 6.17 41.73
N PRO A 8 19.48 6.44 42.95
CA PRO A 8 19.80 5.60 44.11
C PRO A 8 19.25 4.18 43.91
N ARG A 9 20.01 3.18 44.38
CA ARG A 9 19.61 1.78 44.33
C ARG A 9 19.37 1.27 45.74
N ALA A 10 18.24 0.58 45.95
CA ALA A 10 17.87 0.05 47.26
C ALA A 10 18.76 -1.11 47.75
N LYS A 11 19.37 -1.86 46.82
CA LYS A 11 20.27 -2.97 47.13
C LYS A 11 21.55 -2.83 46.32
N GLU A 12 22.68 -3.00 46.98
CA GLU A 12 23.96 -3.13 46.31
C GLU A 12 24.12 -4.57 45.80
N ARG A 13 24.17 -4.71 44.47
CA ARG A 13 24.42 -5.99 43.80
C ARG A 13 25.75 -5.89 43.06
N SER A 14 26.49 -6.99 42.94
CA SER A 14 27.73 -7.05 42.14
C SER A 14 27.50 -6.56 40.70
N ASN A 15 26.44 -7.07 40.05
CA ASN A 15 25.99 -6.65 38.72
C ASN A 15 24.95 -5.52 38.77
N GLY A 16 24.99 -4.70 39.82
CA GLY A 16 24.06 -3.59 40.02
C GLY A 16 24.34 -2.41 39.10
N TRP A 17 23.33 -1.54 38.97
CA TRP A 17 23.45 -0.23 38.36
C TRP A 17 24.05 0.78 39.35
N LYS A 18 25.33 0.54 39.68
CA LYS A 18 26.10 1.43 40.57
C LYS A 18 26.27 2.82 39.96
N PRO A 19 26.49 3.87 40.75
CA PRO A 19 26.70 5.24 40.25
C PRO A 19 27.71 5.34 39.11
N GLN A 20 28.83 4.63 39.20
CA GLN A 20 29.87 4.59 38.17
C GLN A 20 29.36 3.96 36.87
N VAL A 21 28.60 2.87 36.97
CA VAL A 21 28.00 2.18 35.80
C VAL A 21 26.95 3.06 35.13
N GLN A 22 26.18 3.83 35.90
CA GLN A 22 25.21 4.78 35.32
C GLN A 22 25.94 5.88 34.53
N ARG A 23 27.06 6.39 35.03
CA ARG A 23 27.87 7.40 34.31
C ARG A 23 28.49 6.83 33.04
N ALA A 24 29.15 5.67 33.15
CA ALA A 24 29.71 4.96 32.00
C ALA A 24 28.64 4.64 30.94
N PHE A 25 27.41 4.33 31.36
CA PHE A 25 26.31 4.10 30.43
C PHE A 25 25.92 5.37 29.67
N ILE A 26 25.85 6.51 30.35
CA ILE A 26 25.52 7.79 29.73
C ILE A 26 26.64 8.23 28.76
N GLU A 27 27.91 7.99 29.12
CA GLU A 27 29.07 8.17 28.22
C GLU A 27 28.96 7.28 26.98
N ALA A 28 28.78 5.97 27.18
CA ALA A 28 28.59 5.01 26.10
C ALA A 28 27.40 5.35 25.18
N LEU A 29 26.33 5.92 25.76
CA LEU A 29 25.16 6.36 25.00
C LEU A 29 25.48 7.57 24.13
N ALA A 30 26.29 8.51 24.60
CA ALA A 30 26.75 9.63 23.79
C ALA A 30 27.71 9.21 22.66
N ASP A 31 28.54 8.20 22.89
CA ASP A 31 29.46 7.72 21.87
C ASP A 31 28.76 6.91 20.76
N THR A 32 27.70 6.18 21.12
CA THR A 32 27.06 5.21 20.22
C THR A 32 25.69 5.64 19.68
N GLY A 33 24.97 6.50 20.39
CA GLY A 33 23.58 6.84 20.09
C GLY A 33 22.59 5.68 20.22
N SER A 34 23.02 4.51 20.71
CA SER A 34 22.21 3.29 20.78
C SER A 34 22.23 2.68 22.18
N VAL A 35 21.05 2.55 22.78
CA VAL A 35 20.86 1.97 24.12
C VAL A 35 21.41 0.55 24.20
N ALA A 36 21.16 -0.26 23.16
CA ALA A 36 21.63 -1.64 23.10
C ALA A 36 23.17 -1.72 23.08
N SER A 37 23.82 -0.88 22.26
CA SER A 37 25.30 -0.83 22.23
C SER A 37 25.88 -0.30 23.54
N ALA A 38 25.30 0.76 24.10
CA ALA A 38 25.73 1.31 25.38
C ALA A 38 25.61 0.29 26.52
N CYS A 39 24.51 -0.45 26.57
CA CYS A 39 24.27 -1.54 27.53
C CYS A 39 25.29 -2.68 27.40
N ARG A 40 25.62 -3.08 26.16
CA ARG A 40 26.69 -4.06 25.91
C ARG A 40 28.05 -3.57 26.41
N GLN A 41 28.39 -2.31 26.16
CA GLN A 41 29.67 -1.73 26.56
C GLN A 41 29.85 -1.68 28.08
N VAL A 42 28.77 -1.43 28.83
CA VAL A 42 28.80 -1.44 30.31
C VAL A 42 28.47 -2.80 30.94
N GLY A 43 28.26 -3.83 30.13
CA GLY A 43 27.92 -5.18 30.59
C GLY A 43 26.62 -5.24 31.40
N ARG A 44 25.56 -4.56 30.93
CA ARG A 44 24.24 -4.56 31.59
C ARG A 44 23.11 -4.84 30.60
N ALA A 45 22.03 -5.44 31.09
CA ALA A 45 20.82 -5.65 30.30
C ALA A 45 20.06 -4.33 30.07
N GLU A 46 19.52 -4.17 28.86
CA GLU A 46 18.74 -2.99 28.43
C GLU A 46 17.54 -2.71 29.34
N VAL A 47 16.86 -3.78 29.77
CA VAL A 47 15.71 -3.71 30.70
C VAL A 47 16.08 -2.91 31.95
N GLY A 48 17.29 -3.12 32.49
CA GLY A 48 17.76 -2.40 33.67
C GLY A 48 17.94 -0.90 33.43
N ALA A 49 18.42 -0.50 32.25
CA ALA A 49 18.58 0.90 31.89
C ALA A 49 17.23 1.61 31.79
N TYR A 50 16.23 0.96 31.19
CA TYR A 50 14.86 1.50 31.13
C TYR A 50 14.19 1.56 32.51
N LEU A 51 14.44 0.57 33.38
CA LEU A 51 13.95 0.62 34.77
C LEU A 51 14.55 1.78 35.56
N LEU A 52 15.83 2.11 35.35
CA LEU A 52 16.43 3.33 35.91
C LEU A 52 15.71 4.59 35.41
N ARG A 53 15.46 4.67 34.10
CA ARG A 53 14.80 5.82 33.47
C ARG A 53 13.41 6.10 34.04
N ARG A 54 12.67 5.03 34.39
CA ARG A 54 11.32 5.09 34.98
C ARG A 54 11.31 5.40 36.48
N HIS A 55 12.46 5.37 37.15
CA HIS A 55 12.51 5.59 38.59
C HIS A 55 12.07 7.02 38.98
N PRO A 56 11.34 7.23 40.10
CA PRO A 56 10.85 8.55 40.49
C PRO A 56 11.97 9.59 40.65
N LYS A 57 13.10 9.18 41.26
CA LYS A 57 14.29 10.04 41.48
C LYS A 57 15.21 10.17 40.26
N ALA A 58 14.80 9.74 39.07
CA ALA A 58 15.65 9.73 37.88
C ALA A 58 15.56 10.99 37.00
N SER A 59 15.08 12.12 37.53
CA SER A 59 14.93 13.35 36.73
C SER A 59 16.25 13.79 36.09
N SER A 60 17.32 13.89 36.88
CA SER A 60 18.66 14.26 36.40
C SER A 60 19.24 13.23 35.43
N PHE A 61 19.03 11.92 35.69
CA PHE A 61 19.42 10.84 34.79
C PHE A 61 18.69 10.91 33.43
N ARG A 62 17.39 11.23 33.42
CA ARG A 62 16.63 11.41 32.17
C ARG A 62 17.14 12.58 31.33
N ALA A 63 17.49 13.69 31.98
CA ALA A 63 18.07 14.84 31.30
C ALA A 63 19.43 14.49 30.68
N ALA A 64 20.30 13.81 31.43
CA ALA A 64 21.59 13.36 30.92
C ALA A 64 21.46 12.32 29.82
N TRP A 65 20.48 11.42 29.91
CA TRP A 65 20.15 10.45 28.86
C TRP A 65 19.77 11.17 27.56
N GLN A 66 18.90 12.18 27.64
CA GLN A 66 18.48 12.91 26.45
C GLN A 66 19.66 13.66 25.82
N ALA A 67 20.44 14.38 26.63
CA ALA A 67 21.63 15.07 26.15
C ALA A 67 22.65 14.10 25.52
N ALA A 68 22.81 12.89 26.08
CA ALA A 68 23.65 11.86 25.49
C ALA A 68 23.10 11.36 24.14
N LEU A 69 21.79 11.16 24.01
CA LEU A 69 21.19 10.82 22.71
C LEU A 69 21.42 11.91 21.67
N ASP A 70 21.32 13.18 22.07
CA ASP A 70 21.53 14.31 21.17
C ASP A 70 23.00 14.34 20.66
N LEU A 71 23.96 14.10 21.55
CA LEU A 71 25.38 13.94 21.18
C LEU A 71 25.62 12.72 20.27
N GLY A 72 25.01 11.59 20.59
CA GLY A 72 25.10 10.38 19.76
C GLY A 72 24.51 10.59 18.37
N MET A 73 23.43 11.36 18.27
CA MET A 73 22.82 11.74 16.99
C MET A 73 23.78 12.61 16.16
N GLN A 74 24.41 13.61 16.77
CA GLN A 74 25.42 14.45 16.10
C GLN A 74 26.55 13.60 15.51
N ARG A 75 27.05 12.61 16.27
CA ARG A 75 28.10 11.71 15.80
C ARG A 75 27.64 10.80 14.66
N ILE A 76 26.40 10.31 14.71
CA ILE A 76 25.81 9.55 13.60
C ILE A 76 25.69 10.43 12.36
N GLU A 77 25.32 11.70 12.51
CA GLU A 77 25.27 12.65 11.40
C GLU A 77 26.66 12.87 10.80
N ASP A 78 27.70 13.03 11.61
CA ASP A 78 29.08 13.18 11.13
C ASP A 78 29.54 11.96 10.32
N VAL A 79 29.28 10.75 10.83
CA VAL A 79 29.59 9.50 10.13
C VAL A 79 28.77 9.35 8.84
N ALA A 80 27.51 9.76 8.85
CA ALA A 80 26.66 9.74 7.67
C ALA A 80 27.14 10.74 6.61
N MET A 81 27.58 11.93 7.02
CA MET A 81 28.18 12.94 6.14
C MET A 81 29.47 12.44 5.52
N ASP A 82 30.37 11.85 6.33
CA ASP A 82 31.61 11.25 5.83
C ASP A 82 31.32 10.15 4.80
N ARG A 83 30.39 9.25 5.08
CA ARG A 83 29.96 8.20 4.12
C ARG A 83 29.31 8.76 2.86
N ALA A 84 28.58 9.87 2.97
CA ALA A 84 27.96 10.49 1.81
C ALA A 84 29.00 11.16 0.90
N LEU A 85 30.00 11.83 1.49
CA LEU A 85 31.07 12.53 0.77
C LEU A 85 32.12 11.55 0.22
N ASN A 86 32.64 10.69 1.09
CA ASN A 86 33.76 9.80 0.78
C ASN A 86 33.31 8.41 0.32
N GLY A 87 32.04 8.04 0.44
CA GLY A 87 31.58 6.69 0.12
C GLY A 87 32.08 5.64 1.12
N VAL A 88 31.72 4.38 0.90
CA VAL A 88 32.14 3.24 1.72
C VAL A 88 32.99 2.29 0.89
N GLU A 89 34.13 1.86 1.41
CA GLU A 89 34.91 0.79 0.78
C GLU A 89 34.24 -0.56 0.99
N VAL A 90 33.93 -1.23 -0.12
CA VAL A 90 33.34 -2.56 -0.13
C VAL A 90 34.37 -3.53 -0.70
N PRO A 91 34.74 -4.59 0.05
CA PRO A 91 35.65 -5.61 -0.46
C PRO A 91 35.02 -6.36 -1.64
N VAL A 92 35.77 -6.53 -2.72
CA VAL A 92 35.37 -7.29 -3.91
C VAL A 92 36.03 -8.65 -3.85
N TYR A 93 35.19 -9.69 -3.71
CA TYR A 93 35.64 -11.08 -3.71
C TYR A 93 35.40 -11.70 -5.08
N SER A 94 36.38 -12.47 -5.57
CA SER A 94 36.22 -13.36 -6.73
C SER A 94 36.79 -14.72 -6.37
N TYR A 95 36.03 -15.78 -6.68
CA TYR A 95 36.39 -17.17 -6.35
C TYR A 95 36.83 -17.37 -4.88
N GLY A 96 36.16 -16.69 -3.93
CA GLY A 96 36.47 -16.78 -2.51
C GLY A 96 37.76 -16.06 -2.06
N LYS A 97 38.48 -15.39 -2.96
CA LYS A 97 39.67 -14.58 -2.65
C LYS A 97 39.32 -13.10 -2.70
N LEU A 98 39.87 -12.31 -1.78
CA LEU A 98 39.75 -10.85 -1.80
C LEU A 98 40.61 -10.33 -2.98
N VAL A 99 39.95 -9.78 -4.00
CA VAL A 99 40.61 -9.29 -5.23
C VAL A 99 40.91 -7.79 -5.14
N GLY A 100 40.19 -7.05 -4.30
CA GLY A 100 40.44 -5.63 -4.05
C GLY A 100 39.32 -4.98 -3.25
N SER A 101 39.33 -3.64 -3.20
CA SER A 101 38.24 -2.84 -2.64
C SER A 101 37.65 -1.92 -3.71
N ARG A 102 36.33 -1.71 -3.66
CA ARG A 102 35.62 -0.72 -4.48
C ARG A 102 34.93 0.29 -3.57
N ARG A 103 35.12 1.58 -3.84
CA ARG A 103 34.40 2.65 -3.15
C ARG A 103 32.99 2.80 -3.74
N VAL A 104 31.98 2.70 -2.88
CA VAL A 104 30.56 2.81 -3.25
C VAL A 104 29.97 4.05 -2.59
N HIS A 105 29.42 4.96 -3.38
CA HIS A 105 28.69 6.12 -2.89
C HIS A 105 27.20 5.79 -2.78
N ASN A 106 26.55 6.28 -1.71
CA ASN A 106 25.12 6.11 -1.50
C ASN A 106 24.41 7.45 -1.78
N ASP A 107 24.00 7.65 -3.03
CA ASP A 107 23.35 8.89 -3.47
C ASP A 107 22.02 9.14 -2.75
N ARG A 108 21.34 8.08 -2.28
CA ARG A 108 20.12 8.22 -1.47
C ARG A 108 20.42 8.81 -0.10
N LEU A 109 21.52 8.38 0.53
CA LEU A 109 21.98 8.95 1.79
C LEU A 109 22.38 10.42 1.60
N LEU A 110 23.14 10.72 0.55
CA LEU A 110 23.53 12.09 0.20
C LEU A 110 22.29 12.98 0.00
N MET A 111 21.34 12.55 -0.83
CA MET A 111 20.11 13.30 -1.08
C MET A 111 19.23 13.44 0.17
N PHE A 112 19.19 12.43 1.06
CA PHE A 112 18.50 12.52 2.35
C PHE A 112 19.14 13.58 3.25
N MET A 113 20.47 13.62 3.36
CA MET A 113 21.19 14.60 4.18
C MET A 113 21.00 16.03 3.65
N LEU A 114 21.15 16.24 2.34
CA LEU A 114 20.95 17.55 1.69
C LEU A 114 19.55 18.09 1.93
N ARG A 115 18.53 17.23 1.84
CA ARG A 115 17.13 17.63 2.01
C ARG A 115 16.74 17.93 3.44
N ASN A 116 17.36 17.28 4.43
CA ASN A 116 17.10 17.57 5.85
C ASN A 116 17.89 18.78 6.36
N ARG A 117 19.13 19.00 5.89
CA ARG A 117 19.99 20.10 6.37
C ARG A 117 19.80 21.42 5.61
N ALA A 118 19.43 21.37 4.33
CA ALA A 118 19.15 22.56 3.54
C ALA A 118 17.81 22.41 2.79
N PRO A 119 16.69 22.28 3.52
CA PRO A 119 15.38 22.06 2.92
C PRO A 119 14.99 23.20 1.97
N GLU A 120 15.31 24.45 2.29
CA GLU A 120 14.99 25.58 1.41
C GLU A 120 15.68 25.50 0.03
N ARG A 121 16.86 24.84 -0.05
CA ARG A 121 17.63 24.69 -1.29
C ARG A 121 17.31 23.39 -2.04
N PHE A 122 17.12 22.29 -1.31
CA PHE A 122 17.02 20.94 -1.89
C PHE A 122 15.69 20.24 -1.65
N ALA A 123 14.81 20.80 -0.82
CA ALA A 123 13.41 20.36 -0.72
C ALA A 123 12.50 21.11 -1.71
N GLY A 124 13.08 21.66 -2.79
CA GLY A 124 12.40 22.31 -3.90
C GLY A 124 11.16 21.52 -4.32
N GLY A 125 10.00 22.03 -3.90
CA GLY A 125 8.71 21.37 -4.09
C GLY A 125 8.52 20.12 -3.24
N ARG A 126 8.23 20.30 -1.93
CA ARG A 126 7.67 19.31 -1.00
C ARG A 126 7.27 17.98 -1.67
N PRO A 127 8.06 16.91 -1.53
CA PRO A 127 7.50 15.59 -1.72
C PRO A 127 6.62 15.39 -0.49
N LYS A 128 5.31 15.58 -0.66
CA LYS A 128 4.29 15.09 0.25
C LYS A 128 4.49 13.57 0.35
N ALA A 129 5.44 13.14 1.18
CA ALA A 129 5.24 11.91 1.92
C ALA A 129 3.88 12.13 2.58
N LEU A 130 2.87 11.40 2.10
CA LEU A 130 1.51 11.49 2.61
C LEU A 130 1.54 11.13 4.10
N ASN A 131 1.74 12.14 4.94
CA ASN A 131 1.58 12.05 6.38
C ASN A 131 0.22 11.42 6.67
N ALA A 132 0.08 10.72 7.80
CA ALA A 132 -1.18 10.09 8.22
C ALA A 132 -2.40 11.02 8.10
N ILE A 133 -2.19 12.34 8.28
CA ILE A 133 -3.15 13.42 8.07
C ILE A 133 -3.71 13.44 6.63
N GLY A 134 -2.88 13.22 5.60
CA GLY A 134 -3.31 13.15 4.20
C GLY A 134 -4.12 11.89 3.87
N ARG A 135 -3.94 10.79 4.60
CA ARG A 135 -4.79 9.58 4.43
C ARG A 135 -6.21 9.82 4.95
N MET A 136 -6.32 10.50 6.10
CA MET A 136 -7.61 10.86 6.71
C MET A 136 -8.38 11.87 5.85
N GLU A 137 -7.67 12.87 5.33
CA GLU A 137 -8.23 13.86 4.42
C GLU A 137 -8.74 13.21 3.11
N LYS A 138 -7.94 12.30 2.52
CA LYS A 138 -8.36 11.50 1.35
C LYS A 138 -9.59 10.65 1.63
N LYS A 139 -9.70 10.04 2.82
CA LYS A 139 -10.88 9.27 3.24
C LYS A 139 -12.13 10.15 3.31
N ARG A 140 -11.99 11.36 3.87
CA ARG A 140 -13.09 12.34 3.96
C ARG A 140 -13.55 12.82 2.59
N LEU A 141 -12.60 13.12 1.69
CA LEU A 141 -12.89 13.50 0.30
C LEU A 141 -13.62 12.38 -0.46
N LYS A 142 -13.13 11.13 -0.37
CA LYS A 142 -13.82 9.98 -0.98
C LYS A 142 -15.24 9.78 -0.47
N ALA A 143 -15.46 9.95 0.84
CA ALA A 143 -16.79 9.86 1.43
C ALA A 143 -17.71 10.99 0.93
N LYS A 144 -17.18 12.21 0.80
CA LYS A 144 -17.92 13.36 0.25
C LYS A 144 -18.30 13.12 -1.21
N TRP A 145 -17.37 12.62 -2.02
CA TRP A 145 -17.63 12.29 -3.43
C TRP A 145 -18.62 11.16 -3.60
N ARG A 146 -18.53 10.10 -2.80
CA ARG A 146 -19.52 9.02 -2.82
C ARG A 146 -20.92 9.53 -2.48
N ARG A 147 -21.05 10.40 -1.48
CA ARG A 147 -22.34 11.05 -1.14
C ARG A 147 -22.86 11.95 -2.25
N GLN A 148 -21.98 12.66 -2.96
CA GLN A 148 -22.38 13.47 -4.13
C GLN A 148 -22.86 12.57 -5.27
N TRP A 149 -22.11 11.52 -5.58
CA TRP A 149 -22.46 10.53 -6.59
C TRP A 149 -23.77 9.79 -6.24
N GLU A 150 -23.97 9.37 -5.00
CA GLU A 150 -25.22 8.74 -4.56
C GLU A 150 -26.43 9.70 -4.68
N LYS A 151 -26.25 11.00 -4.45
CA LYS A 151 -27.29 12.01 -4.67
C LYS A 151 -27.59 12.20 -6.16
N GLU A 152 -26.57 12.19 -7.00
CA GLU A 152 -26.71 12.25 -8.46
C GLU A 152 -27.37 10.98 -9.01
N GLN A 153 -27.01 9.79 -8.52
CA GLN A 153 -27.63 8.52 -8.88
C GLN A 153 -29.07 8.45 -8.40
N ARG A 154 -29.41 8.95 -7.20
CA ARG A 154 -30.81 9.04 -6.74
C ARG A 154 -31.70 9.90 -7.62
N ARG A 155 -31.15 10.82 -8.42
CA ARG A 155 -31.92 11.57 -9.43
C ARG A 155 -32.30 10.72 -10.63
N THR A 156 -31.60 9.61 -10.88
CA THR A 156 -31.92 8.67 -11.95
C THR A 156 -32.37 7.37 -11.30
N SER A 157 -33.68 7.16 -11.18
CA SER A 157 -34.17 5.94 -10.54
C SER A 157 -33.73 4.71 -11.33
N PRO A 158 -33.25 3.63 -10.69
CA PRO A 158 -32.97 2.37 -11.39
C PRO A 158 -34.16 1.86 -12.22
N ALA A 159 -35.40 2.20 -11.83
CA ALA A 159 -36.60 1.89 -12.60
C ALA A 159 -36.68 2.68 -13.91
N GLU A 160 -36.30 3.96 -13.91
CA GLU A 160 -36.27 4.82 -15.10
C GLU A 160 -35.22 4.35 -16.11
N VAL A 161 -34.06 3.92 -15.60
CA VAL A 161 -33.00 3.32 -16.44
C VAL A 161 -33.50 2.04 -17.09
N ARG A 162 -34.10 1.12 -16.31
CA ARG A 162 -34.68 -0.13 -16.85
C ARG A 162 -35.79 0.16 -17.88
N ALA A 163 -36.66 1.14 -17.62
CA ALA A 163 -37.69 1.55 -18.56
C ALA A 163 -37.10 2.16 -19.85
N SER A 164 -36.00 2.92 -19.76
CA SER A 164 -35.27 3.41 -20.94
C SER A 164 -34.67 2.28 -21.76
N ILE A 165 -34.01 1.31 -21.11
CA ILE A 165 -33.45 0.13 -21.76
C ILE A 165 -34.54 -0.68 -22.45
N ALA A 166 -35.65 -0.96 -21.76
CA ALA A 166 -36.79 -1.69 -22.33
C ALA A 166 -37.34 -1.00 -23.60
N ARG A 167 -37.48 0.33 -23.56
CA ARG A 167 -37.88 1.12 -24.74
C ARG A 167 -36.87 0.99 -25.90
N LYS A 168 -35.57 1.08 -25.61
CA LYS A 168 -34.53 0.93 -26.65
C LYS A 168 -34.52 -0.47 -27.26
N VAL A 169 -34.66 -1.52 -26.44
CA VAL A 169 -34.75 -2.91 -26.91
C VAL A 169 -35.98 -3.12 -27.78
N ALA A 170 -37.14 -2.54 -27.41
CA ALA A 170 -38.36 -2.63 -28.20
C ALA A 170 -38.21 -1.95 -29.57
N VAL A 171 -37.61 -0.75 -29.62
CA VAL A 171 -37.33 -0.06 -30.89
C VAL A 171 -36.39 -0.87 -31.77
N PHE A 172 -35.31 -1.43 -31.19
CA PHE A 172 -34.38 -2.26 -31.94
C PHE A 172 -35.06 -3.52 -32.49
N ARG A 173 -35.89 -4.19 -31.67
CA ARG A 173 -36.67 -5.34 -32.10
C ARG A 173 -37.60 -4.98 -33.28
N GLN A 174 -38.32 -3.87 -33.18
CA GLN A 174 -39.19 -3.40 -34.26
C GLN A 174 -38.43 -3.12 -35.56
N GLN A 175 -37.26 -2.48 -35.47
CA GLN A 175 -36.40 -2.22 -36.63
C GLN A 175 -35.84 -3.50 -37.24
N MET A 176 -35.51 -4.50 -36.42
CA MET A 176 -35.10 -5.82 -36.87
C MET A 176 -36.24 -6.53 -37.60
N GLU A 177 -37.43 -6.61 -37.00
CA GLU A 177 -38.60 -7.28 -37.58
C GLU A 177 -39.04 -6.65 -38.91
N ALA A 178 -38.96 -5.31 -39.04
CA ALA A 178 -39.30 -4.61 -40.27
C ALA A 178 -38.41 -4.97 -41.47
N GLN A 179 -37.21 -5.51 -41.23
CA GLN A 179 -36.29 -5.94 -42.28
C GLN A 179 -36.42 -7.43 -42.64
N LEU A 180 -37.23 -8.20 -41.89
CA LEU A 180 -37.37 -9.64 -42.11
C LEU A 180 -38.45 -9.96 -43.16
N SER A 181 -38.22 -11.04 -43.91
CA SER A 181 -39.24 -11.55 -44.85
C SER A 181 -40.46 -12.09 -44.11
N PRO A 182 -41.65 -12.13 -44.73
CA PRO A 182 -42.86 -12.71 -44.11
C PRO A 182 -42.68 -14.15 -43.63
N ARG A 183 -41.92 -14.97 -44.37
CA ARG A 183 -41.60 -16.35 -43.96
C ARG A 183 -40.75 -16.38 -42.70
N THR A 184 -39.78 -15.48 -42.60
CA THR A 184 -38.88 -15.36 -41.44
C THR A 184 -39.65 -14.85 -40.21
N LEU A 185 -40.55 -13.88 -40.39
CA LEU A 185 -41.42 -13.39 -39.33
C LEU A 185 -42.34 -14.50 -38.78
N ALA A 186 -42.93 -15.31 -39.65
CA ALA A 186 -43.75 -16.45 -39.23
C ALA A 186 -42.94 -17.49 -38.43
N ALA A 187 -41.72 -17.81 -38.87
CA ALA A 187 -40.83 -18.70 -38.13
C ALA A 187 -40.38 -18.11 -36.78
N TYR A 188 -40.10 -16.80 -36.74
CA TYR A 188 -39.74 -16.10 -35.52
C TYR A 188 -40.89 -16.06 -34.52
N ALA A 189 -42.12 -15.82 -34.97
CA ALA A 189 -43.31 -15.86 -34.11
C ALA A 189 -43.55 -17.26 -33.53
N GLU A 190 -43.33 -18.32 -34.32
CA GLU A 190 -43.43 -19.69 -33.83
C GLU A 190 -42.32 -20.01 -32.82
N PHE A 191 -41.09 -19.53 -33.04
CA PHE A 191 -40.00 -19.63 -32.07
C PHE A 191 -40.35 -18.92 -30.74
N GLU A 192 -40.87 -17.69 -30.79
CA GLU A 192 -41.29 -16.98 -29.58
C GLU A 192 -42.41 -17.73 -28.84
N ARG A 193 -43.38 -18.30 -29.58
CA ARG A 193 -44.44 -19.14 -29.00
C ARG A 193 -43.89 -20.37 -28.27
N LEU A 194 -42.95 -21.08 -28.88
CA LEU A 194 -42.30 -22.25 -28.28
C LEU A 194 -41.48 -21.86 -27.06
N ARG A 195 -40.65 -20.83 -27.16
CA ARG A 195 -39.84 -20.29 -26.05
C ARG A 195 -40.72 -19.91 -24.87
N ASP A 196 -41.82 -19.20 -25.10
CA ASP A 196 -42.70 -18.74 -24.03
C ASP A 196 -43.46 -19.92 -23.40
N ALA A 197 -43.81 -20.95 -24.18
CA ALA A 197 -44.37 -22.20 -23.65
C ALA A 197 -43.36 -22.98 -22.79
N ASP A 198 -42.09 -23.00 -23.19
CA ASP A 198 -41.00 -23.64 -22.43
C ASP A 198 -40.74 -22.90 -21.11
N ILE A 199 -40.68 -21.56 -21.15
CA ILE A 199 -40.56 -20.74 -19.95
C ILE A 199 -41.76 -20.96 -19.02
N ALA A 200 -42.99 -21.01 -19.54
CA ALA A 200 -44.20 -21.22 -18.75
C ALA A 200 -44.24 -22.60 -18.07
N ARG A 201 -43.67 -23.62 -18.72
CA ARG A 201 -43.49 -24.96 -18.14
C ARG A 201 -42.27 -25.04 -17.21
N GLY A 202 -41.46 -23.98 -17.13
CA GLY A 202 -40.22 -23.95 -16.36
C GLY A 202 -39.14 -24.88 -16.95
N TYR A 203 -39.18 -25.12 -18.27
CA TYR A 203 -38.20 -25.94 -18.97
C TYR A 203 -36.79 -25.42 -18.72
N LYS A 204 -35.88 -26.34 -18.40
CA LYS A 204 -34.46 -26.06 -18.26
C LYS A 204 -33.70 -27.05 -19.13
N ALA A 205 -32.80 -26.51 -19.93
CA ALA A 205 -31.86 -27.27 -20.75
C ALA A 205 -31.03 -28.31 -19.96
N SER A 206 -30.81 -28.06 -18.66
CA SER A 206 -30.09 -28.99 -17.76
C SER A 206 -30.91 -30.22 -17.35
N ASP A 207 -32.23 -30.16 -17.53
CA ASP A 207 -33.16 -31.15 -16.98
C ASP A 207 -33.76 -32.04 -18.10
N ASP A 208 -33.48 -31.73 -19.36
CA ASP A 208 -33.94 -32.46 -20.55
C ASP A 208 -32.85 -33.41 -21.06
N PRO A 209 -33.02 -34.74 -20.94
CA PRO A 209 -32.01 -35.74 -21.32
C PRO A 209 -31.52 -35.67 -22.76
N GLU A 210 -32.33 -35.12 -23.67
CA GLU A 210 -32.00 -35.00 -25.09
C GLU A 210 -31.30 -33.67 -25.42
N HIS A 211 -31.20 -32.75 -24.45
CA HIS A 211 -30.59 -31.44 -24.66
C HIS A 211 -29.06 -31.51 -24.47
N PRO A 212 -28.24 -30.90 -25.35
CA PRO A 212 -26.77 -30.94 -25.24
C PRO A 212 -26.14 -30.39 -23.95
N LEU A 213 -26.94 -29.75 -23.10
CA LEU A 213 -26.52 -29.18 -21.81
C LEU A 213 -27.06 -29.99 -20.62
N TYR A 214 -27.66 -31.15 -20.88
CA TYR A 214 -28.06 -32.09 -19.86
C TYR A 214 -26.83 -32.66 -19.18
N LEU A 215 -26.82 -32.60 -17.85
CA LEU A 215 -25.82 -33.27 -17.04
C LEU A 215 -26.54 -34.41 -16.32
N GLU A 216 -26.20 -35.66 -16.66
CA GLU A 216 -26.71 -36.82 -15.94
C GLU A 216 -26.43 -36.63 -14.44
N ARG A 217 -27.45 -36.84 -13.60
CA ARG A 217 -27.35 -36.66 -12.15
C ARG A 217 -26.39 -37.72 -11.56
N GLY A 218 -25.09 -37.44 -11.62
CA GLY A 218 -24.01 -38.35 -11.24
C GLY A 218 -22.69 -38.07 -11.96
N GLU A 219 -22.70 -37.41 -13.12
CA GLU A 219 -21.47 -36.95 -13.77
C GLU A 219 -21.11 -35.55 -13.25
N GLU A 220 -20.26 -35.50 -12.22
CA GLU A 220 -19.44 -34.31 -11.99
C GLU A 220 -18.59 -34.11 -13.25
N VAL A 221 -18.96 -33.17 -14.10
CA VAL A 221 -18.01 -32.58 -15.05
C VAL A 221 -16.89 -32.02 -14.17
N LYS A 222 -15.75 -32.73 -14.12
CA LYS A 222 -14.51 -32.17 -13.64
C LYS A 222 -14.16 -31.05 -14.60
N GLU A 223 -14.73 -29.87 -14.37
CA GLU A 223 -14.20 -28.65 -14.96
C GLU A 223 -12.76 -28.55 -14.48
N GLU A 224 -11.82 -28.94 -15.33
CA GLU A 224 -10.44 -28.56 -15.12
C GLU A 224 -10.46 -27.05 -14.94
N PRO A 225 -9.98 -26.54 -13.80
CA PRO A 225 -10.06 -25.12 -13.51
C PRO A 225 -9.41 -24.41 -14.68
N MET A 226 -10.19 -23.56 -15.36
CA MET A 226 -9.73 -22.76 -16.48
C MET A 226 -8.36 -22.19 -16.12
N GLN A 227 -7.30 -22.68 -16.76
CA GLN A 227 -5.95 -22.24 -16.46
C GLN A 227 -5.91 -20.77 -16.84
N LEU A 228 -5.93 -19.92 -15.83
CA LEU A 228 -5.71 -18.50 -16.02
C LEU A 228 -4.37 -18.36 -16.73
N PRO A 229 -4.28 -17.58 -17.82
CA PRO A 229 -3.02 -17.36 -18.50
C PRO A 229 -1.97 -16.93 -17.46
N SER A 230 -0.79 -17.55 -17.53
CA SER A 230 0.35 -17.22 -16.67
C SER A 230 0.56 -15.71 -16.65
N PRO A 231 0.91 -15.09 -15.51
CA PRO A 231 1.12 -13.64 -15.44
C PRO A 231 2.11 -13.10 -16.49
N GLU A 232 3.01 -13.93 -17.04
CA GLU A 232 3.90 -13.55 -18.16
C GLU A 232 3.16 -13.35 -19.50
N ALA A 233 2.00 -13.98 -19.71
CA ALA A 233 1.18 -13.80 -20.90
C ALA A 233 0.36 -12.49 -20.87
N ALA A 234 0.25 -11.84 -19.71
CA ALA A 234 -0.37 -10.51 -19.58
C ALA A 234 0.53 -9.38 -20.11
N ASP A 235 1.82 -9.64 -20.31
CA ASP A 235 2.79 -8.67 -20.83
C ASP A 235 2.95 -8.73 -22.37
N ARG A 236 2.27 -9.66 -23.05
CA ARG A 236 2.11 -9.53 -24.52
C ARG A 236 1.11 -8.41 -24.76
N GLU A 237 1.60 -7.32 -25.33
CA GLU A 237 0.81 -6.20 -25.84
C GLU A 237 -0.39 -6.72 -26.63
N VAL A 238 -1.54 -6.80 -25.97
CA VAL A 238 -2.82 -6.90 -26.65
C VAL A 238 -2.96 -5.55 -27.34
N GLU A 239 -2.81 -5.55 -28.66
CA GLU A 239 -3.06 -4.40 -29.51
C GLU A 239 -4.49 -3.94 -29.22
N ALA A 240 -4.61 -2.92 -28.36
CA ALA A 240 -5.87 -2.45 -27.86
C ALA A 240 -6.60 -1.79 -29.04
N SER A 241 -7.52 -2.51 -29.66
CA SER A 241 -8.49 -1.89 -30.56
C SER A 241 -9.28 -0.88 -29.72
N GLU A 242 -8.99 0.41 -29.94
CA GLU A 242 -9.61 1.51 -29.21
C GLU A 242 -11.14 1.41 -29.33
N PRO A 243 -11.89 1.27 -28.22
CA PRO A 243 -13.31 1.52 -28.28
C PRO A 243 -13.51 3.00 -28.62
N LYS A 244 -14.14 3.28 -29.77
CA LYS A 244 -14.56 4.65 -30.16
C LYS A 244 -15.27 5.30 -28.98
N ALA A 245 -14.61 6.28 -28.38
CA ALA A 245 -15.05 6.96 -27.18
C ALA A 245 -16.18 7.95 -27.51
N GLU A 246 -17.43 7.51 -27.36
CA GLU A 246 -18.51 8.44 -27.00
C GLU A 246 -18.38 8.79 -25.52
N GLY A 247 -17.74 9.93 -25.24
CA GLY A 247 -17.63 10.55 -23.92
C GLY A 247 -16.51 9.98 -23.05
N LYS A 248 -15.45 10.76 -22.83
CA LYS A 248 -14.37 10.42 -21.89
C LYS A 248 -14.98 10.08 -20.51
N PRO A 249 -14.62 8.95 -19.87
CA PRO A 249 -15.07 8.66 -18.52
C PRO A 249 -14.55 9.76 -17.57
N ARG A 250 -15.46 10.48 -16.91
CA ARG A 250 -15.11 11.57 -15.97
C ARG A 250 -14.47 10.99 -14.71
N TRP A 251 -13.19 11.27 -14.48
CA TRP A 251 -12.48 10.90 -13.25
C TRP A 251 -12.02 12.15 -12.49
N ARG A 252 -12.20 12.17 -11.17
CA ARG A 252 -11.73 13.30 -10.32
C ARG A 252 -10.28 13.05 -9.89
N SER A 253 -9.38 13.93 -10.31
CA SER A 253 -8.01 13.97 -9.79
C SER A 253 -7.96 14.85 -8.54
N ILE A 254 -6.95 14.67 -7.67
CA ILE A 254 -6.73 15.53 -6.50
C ILE A 254 -6.36 16.98 -6.89
N ARG A 255 -5.98 17.20 -8.17
CA ARG A 255 -5.60 18.53 -8.68
C ARG A 255 -6.81 19.35 -9.11
N ASP A 256 -7.96 18.72 -9.36
CA ASP A 256 -9.10 19.39 -9.98
C ASP A 256 -10.25 19.52 -8.97
N MET A 257 -10.47 20.75 -8.48
CA MET A 257 -11.59 21.08 -7.58
C MET A 257 -12.94 21.23 -8.32
N GLY A 258 -13.01 20.89 -9.62
CA GLY A 258 -14.17 21.05 -10.50
C GLY A 258 -14.62 19.76 -11.19
N TRP A 259 -15.74 19.85 -11.90
CA TRP A 259 -16.28 18.80 -12.77
C TRP A 259 -16.08 19.25 -14.23
N ASP A 260 -15.15 18.63 -14.96
CA ASP A 260 -15.11 18.68 -16.43
C ASP A 260 -15.73 17.41 -17.01
#